data_AF-A0A6S7JAV2-F1
#
_entry.id   AF-A0A6S7JAV2-F1
#
_cell.length_a   1.000
_cell.length_b   1.000
_cell.length_c   1.000
_cell.angle_alpha   90.00
_cell.angle_beta   90.00
_cell.angle_gamma   90.00
#
_symmetry.space_group_name_H-M   'P 1'
#
loop_
_entity.id
_entity.type
_entity.pdbx_description
1 polymer ?
#
loop_
_entity_poly.entity_id
_entity_poly.type
_entity_poly.pdbx_seq_one_letter_code
_entity_poly.pdbx_strand_id
1 'polypeptide(L)'
;MLTTVSSLDIVNHDHTYCKKANTIEDLEVDQDRKTLEDKLKIKIKGLQQQLRRTKARKQTMGDIIQELQQKLLICQDDAELLSAKFDGVQLAIFRDTKNNVSCDPCGRRYVDVVKEFATTLNYYSPKAYEYVRSIIPLPHPSLIRKWSSVVECNPGFFKESFESLKKEALLSPEKKDCCLIIDGMAIKKQTLWDSKNDKYVGFVDYGYSYTYQ
;
A
#
# COMPACT_ATOMS: atom_id res chain seq x y z
N MET A 1 -30.29 -50.12 -73.89
CA MET A 1 -30.93 -48.94 -74.51
C MET A 1 -30.56 -47.73 -73.67
N LEU A 2 -30.23 -46.63 -74.35
CA LEU A 2 -29.83 -45.28 -73.88
C LEU A 2 -30.83 -44.73 -72.83
N THR A 3 -30.48 -43.87 -71.87
CA THR A 3 -30.08 -42.44 -72.00
C THR A 3 -29.55 -41.91 -70.64
N THR A 4 -28.32 -41.36 -70.53
CA THR A 4 -27.94 -39.92 -70.46
C THR A 4 -28.74 -38.96 -69.54
N VAL A 5 -28.09 -38.61 -68.42
CA VAL A 5 -27.92 -37.31 -67.72
C VAL A 5 -29.01 -36.23 -67.80
N SER A 6 -29.42 -35.71 -66.62
CA SER A 6 -29.78 -34.29 -66.46
C SER A 6 -29.57 -33.86 -65.00
N SER A 7 -28.61 -32.96 -64.79
CA SER A 7 -28.29 -32.28 -63.53
C SER A 7 -29.41 -31.30 -63.16
N LEU A 8 -29.81 -31.28 -61.87
CA LEU A 8 -30.47 -30.11 -61.28
C LEU A 8 -29.59 -29.56 -60.16
N ASP A 9 -29.10 -28.35 -60.39
CA ASP A 9 -28.35 -27.51 -59.48
C ASP A 9 -29.20 -27.10 -58.27
N ILE A 10 -28.71 -27.39 -57.06
CA ILE A 10 -29.24 -26.84 -55.81
C ILE A 10 -28.56 -25.48 -55.61
N VAL A 11 -29.28 -24.41 -55.94
CA VAL A 11 -28.83 -23.03 -55.72
C VAL A 11 -28.90 -22.71 -54.22
N ASN A 12 -27.75 -22.80 -53.54
CA ASN A 12 -27.58 -22.22 -52.21
C ASN A 12 -27.65 -20.69 -52.33
N HIS A 13 -28.67 -20.09 -51.73
CA HIS A 13 -28.78 -18.64 -51.62
C HIS A 13 -27.84 -18.14 -50.51
N ASP A 14 -26.65 -17.67 -50.90
CA ASP A 14 -25.76 -16.89 -50.05
C ASP A 14 -26.41 -15.54 -49.73
N HIS A 15 -27.11 -15.45 -48.60
CA HIS A 15 -27.53 -14.17 -48.04
C HIS A 15 -26.36 -13.48 -47.31
N THR A 16 -25.43 -12.94 -48.09
CA THR A 16 -24.37 -12.05 -47.59
C THR A 16 -24.43 -10.69 -48.31
N TYR A 17 -25.09 -9.69 -47.71
CA TYR A 17 -24.91 -8.21 -47.83
C TYR A 17 -26.24 -7.55 -47.42
N CYS A 18 -26.37 -6.58 -46.50
CA CYS A 18 -25.60 -5.36 -46.28
C CYS A 18 -25.58 -5.00 -44.77
N LYS A 19 -24.42 -4.69 -44.20
CA LYS A 19 -24.36 -3.85 -43.00
C LYS A 19 -24.81 -2.43 -43.42
N LYS A 20 -25.65 -1.75 -42.64
CA LYS A 20 -26.01 -0.33 -42.91
C LYS A 20 -24.70 0.47 -43.02
N ALA A 21 -24.60 1.33 -44.03
CA ALA A 21 -23.44 2.21 -44.18
C ALA A 21 -23.38 3.11 -42.94
N ASN A 22 -22.22 3.15 -42.29
CA ASN A 22 -21.98 4.00 -41.12
C ASN A 22 -22.18 5.47 -41.50
N THR A 23 -22.84 6.25 -40.66
CA THR A 23 -22.98 7.71 -40.83
C THR A 23 -21.59 8.36 -40.73
N ILE A 24 -21.40 9.56 -41.29
CA ILE A 24 -20.13 10.31 -41.19
C ILE A 24 -19.70 10.45 -39.72
N GLU A 25 -20.67 10.72 -38.83
CA GLU A 25 -20.45 10.80 -37.37
C GLU A 25 -19.96 9.47 -36.76
N ASP A 26 -20.48 8.33 -37.24
CA ASP A 26 -20.05 7.00 -36.74
C ASP A 26 -18.60 6.68 -37.13
N LEU A 27 -18.16 7.14 -38.32
CA LEU A 27 -16.78 6.98 -38.79
C LEU A 27 -15.79 7.88 -38.05
N GLU A 28 -16.20 9.09 -37.69
CA GLU A 28 -15.40 10.05 -36.92
C GLU A 28 -15.20 9.57 -35.47
N VAL A 29 -16.26 9.07 -34.83
CA VAL A 29 -16.19 8.44 -33.51
C VAL A 29 -15.29 7.20 -33.50
N ASP A 30 -15.33 6.37 -34.55
CA ASP A 30 -14.44 5.21 -34.69
C ASP A 30 -12.97 5.59 -34.89
N GLN A 31 -12.68 6.68 -35.62
CA GLN A 31 -11.33 7.22 -35.77
C GLN A 31 -10.79 7.80 -34.46
N ASP A 32 -11.62 8.53 -33.72
CA ASP A 32 -11.28 9.07 -32.40
C ASP A 32 -11.02 7.96 -31.37
N ARG A 33 -11.83 6.91 -31.39
CA ARG A 33 -11.61 5.72 -30.55
C ARG A 33 -10.28 5.05 -30.89
N LYS A 34 -9.98 4.90 -32.18
CA LYS A 34 -8.74 4.27 -32.65
C LYS A 34 -7.50 5.10 -32.31
N THR A 35 -7.55 6.42 -32.48
CA THR A 35 -6.45 7.32 -32.09
C THR A 35 -6.26 7.37 -30.57
N LEU A 36 -7.34 7.26 -29.78
CA LEU A 36 -7.25 7.13 -28.33
C LEU A 36 -6.59 5.81 -27.91
N GLU A 37 -6.97 4.69 -28.52
CA GLU A 37 -6.36 3.38 -28.29
C GLU A 37 -4.86 3.38 -28.59
N ASP A 38 -4.44 4.02 -29.70
CA ASP A 38 -3.03 4.09 -30.06
C ASP A 38 -2.22 4.97 -29.10
N LYS A 39 -2.80 6.08 -28.62
CA LYS A 39 -2.21 6.89 -27.53
C LYS A 39 -2.04 6.06 -26.25
N LEU A 40 -3.03 5.25 -25.88
CA LEU A 40 -2.96 4.36 -24.71
C LEU A 40 -1.88 3.28 -24.88
N LYS A 41 -1.77 2.64 -26.06
CA LYS A 41 -0.72 1.65 -26.35
C LYS A 41 0.69 2.24 -26.22
N ILE A 42 0.90 3.43 -26.76
CA ILE A 42 2.19 4.15 -26.63
C ILE A 42 2.50 4.44 -25.17
N LYS A 43 1.51 4.89 -24.39
CA LYS A 43 1.68 5.17 -22.96
C LYS A 43 2.01 3.91 -22.16
N ILE A 44 1.32 2.80 -22.40
CA ILE A 44 1.59 1.50 -21.77
C ILE A 44 3.01 1.06 -22.08
N LYS A 45 3.43 1.12 -23.35
CA LYS A 45 4.79 0.77 -23.77
C LYS A 45 5.84 1.64 -23.07
N GLY A 46 5.59 2.94 -22.98
CA GLY A 46 6.46 3.89 -22.27
C GLY A 46 6.59 3.56 -20.77
N LEU A 47 5.46 3.30 -20.10
CA LEU A 47 5.44 2.93 -18.68
C LEU A 47 6.13 1.57 -18.42
N GLN A 48 5.90 0.57 -19.29
CA GLN A 48 6.57 -0.73 -19.21
C GLN A 48 8.08 -0.60 -19.42
N GLN A 49 8.51 0.24 -20.36
CA GLN A 49 9.93 0.49 -20.59
C GLN A 49 10.59 1.24 -19.42
N GLN A 50 9.90 2.21 -18.83
CA GLN A 50 10.35 2.86 -17.60
C GLN A 50 10.46 1.84 -16.47
N LEU A 51 9.46 1.00 -16.24
CA LEU A 51 9.52 -0.08 -15.26
C LEU A 51 10.70 -1.03 -15.49
N ARG A 52 10.94 -1.45 -16.73
CA ARG A 52 12.08 -2.33 -17.07
C ARG A 52 13.42 -1.67 -16.77
N ARG A 53 13.59 -0.41 -17.17
CA ARG A 53 14.83 0.37 -16.91
C ARG A 53 15.02 0.61 -15.41
N THR A 54 13.96 0.94 -14.70
CA THR A 54 14.00 1.15 -13.24
C THR A 54 14.31 -0.15 -12.51
N LYS A 55 13.73 -1.29 -12.91
CA LYS A 55 14.07 -2.62 -12.37
C LYS A 55 15.53 -2.97 -12.65
N ALA A 56 16.02 -2.77 -13.88
CA ALA A 56 17.41 -3.03 -14.24
C ALA A 56 18.42 -2.13 -13.49
N ARG A 57 18.04 -0.88 -13.17
CA ARG A 57 18.87 0.03 -12.36
C ARG A 57 18.84 -0.26 -10.87
N LYS A 58 17.77 -0.88 -10.37
CA LYS A 58 17.59 -1.14 -8.94
C LYS A 58 18.33 -2.43 -8.60
N GLN A 59 19.66 -2.37 -8.51
CA GLN A 59 20.44 -3.43 -7.87
C GLN A 59 19.89 -3.63 -6.47
N THR A 60 19.43 -4.84 -6.18
CA THR A 60 19.05 -5.23 -4.83
C THR A 60 20.32 -5.38 -3.98
N MET A 61 20.17 -5.33 -2.66
CA MET A 61 21.33 -5.54 -1.78
C MET A 61 21.93 -6.94 -2.02
N GLY A 62 21.09 -7.93 -2.34
CA GLY A 62 21.53 -9.27 -2.75
C GLY A 62 22.40 -9.25 -4.01
N ASP A 63 22.01 -8.49 -5.04
CA ASP A 63 22.80 -8.36 -6.27
C ASP A 63 24.17 -7.72 -5.99
N ILE A 64 24.21 -6.70 -5.10
CA ILE A 64 25.45 -6.02 -4.71
C ILE A 64 26.35 -6.97 -3.91
N ILE A 65 25.80 -7.72 -2.96
CA ILE A 65 26.54 -8.71 -2.16
C ILE A 65 27.12 -9.80 -3.09
N GLN A 66 26.33 -10.30 -4.04
CA GLN A 66 26.82 -11.25 -5.05
C GLN A 66 27.92 -10.65 -5.93
N GLU A 67 27.79 -9.40 -6.35
CA GLU A 67 28.82 -8.71 -7.14
C GLU A 67 30.12 -8.53 -6.33
N LEU A 68 30.03 -8.21 -5.04
CA LEU A 68 31.18 -8.08 -4.14
C LEU A 68 31.86 -9.44 -3.89
N GLN A 69 31.09 -10.52 -3.76
CA GLN A 69 31.62 -11.89 -3.69
C GLN A 69 32.34 -12.28 -4.99
N GLN A 70 31.74 -12.00 -6.16
CA GLN A 70 32.34 -12.28 -7.46
C GLN A 70 33.65 -11.52 -7.67
N LYS A 71 33.76 -10.32 -7.10
CA LYS A 71 34.98 -9.49 -7.11
C LYS A 71 35.99 -9.86 -6.02
N LEU A 72 35.71 -10.89 -5.21
CA LEU A 72 36.55 -11.35 -4.08
C LEU A 72 36.83 -10.24 -3.04
N LEU A 73 35.91 -9.29 -2.89
CA LEU A 73 36.02 -8.20 -1.93
C LEU A 73 35.47 -8.55 -0.54
N ILE A 74 34.67 -9.62 -0.45
CA ILE A 74 34.08 -10.17 0.78
C ILE A 74 34.10 -11.70 0.71
N CYS A 75 34.24 -12.37 1.87
CA CYS A 75 34.16 -13.84 1.90
C CYS A 75 32.69 -14.33 1.93
N GLN A 76 32.49 -15.64 1.78
CA GLN A 76 31.16 -16.25 1.82
C GLN A 76 30.46 -15.99 3.16
N ASP A 77 31.19 -16.13 4.27
CA ASP A 77 30.65 -15.89 5.62
C ASP A 77 30.23 -14.42 5.82
N ASP A 78 31.01 -13.47 5.30
CA ASP A 78 30.69 -12.04 5.36
C ASP A 78 29.43 -11.70 4.56
N ALA A 79 29.24 -12.33 3.41
CA ALA A 79 28.07 -12.13 2.57
C ALA A 79 26.79 -12.71 3.18
N GLU A 80 26.88 -13.89 3.81
CA GLU A 80 25.79 -14.49 4.58
C GLU A 80 25.42 -13.60 5.78
N LEU A 81 26.41 -13.05 6.47
CA LEU A 81 26.19 -12.09 7.56
C LEU A 81 25.50 -10.82 7.05
N LEU A 82 25.97 -10.23 5.95
CA LEU A 82 25.39 -9.00 5.39
C LEU A 82 23.96 -9.21 4.92
N SER A 83 23.67 -10.32 4.25
CA SER A 83 22.31 -10.63 3.79
C SER A 83 21.36 -10.92 4.97
N ALA A 84 21.83 -11.58 6.03
CA ALA A 84 21.02 -11.87 7.21
C ALA A 84 20.78 -10.64 8.11
N LYS A 85 21.76 -9.73 8.22
CA LYS A 85 21.70 -8.59 9.16
C LYS A 85 21.23 -7.29 8.52
N PHE A 86 21.47 -7.10 7.23
CA PHE A 86 21.09 -5.91 6.48
C PHE A 86 20.02 -6.26 5.44
N ASP A 87 18.90 -6.83 5.87
CA ASP A 87 17.68 -6.89 5.08
C ASP A 87 16.50 -6.24 5.82
N GLY A 88 15.45 -5.84 5.11
CA GLY A 88 14.22 -5.29 5.70
C GLY A 88 14.40 -3.91 6.32
N VAL A 89 14.16 -3.80 7.64
CA VAL A 89 14.06 -2.53 8.39
C VAL A 89 15.40 -1.79 8.38
N GLN A 90 16.51 -2.50 8.58
CA GLN A 90 17.86 -1.94 8.61
C GLN A 90 18.16 -1.23 7.30
N LEU A 91 17.91 -1.90 6.16
CA LEU A 91 18.08 -1.30 4.84
C LEU A 91 17.17 -0.10 4.61
N ALA A 92 15.92 -0.17 5.08
CA ALA A 92 14.97 0.93 4.95
C ALA A 92 15.47 2.18 5.68
N ILE A 93 16.02 2.00 6.89
CA ILE A 93 16.65 3.09 7.67
C ILE A 93 17.87 3.64 6.91
N PHE A 94 18.76 2.80 6.38
CA PHE A 94 19.92 3.28 5.61
C PHE A 94 19.55 4.03 4.33
N ARG A 95 18.48 3.61 3.65
CA ARG A 95 17.97 4.32 2.47
C ARG A 95 17.35 5.66 2.85
N ASP A 96 16.52 5.68 3.89
CA ASP A 96 15.86 6.90 4.35
C ASP A 96 16.89 7.92 4.86
N THR A 97 17.93 7.47 5.55
CA THR A 97 19.03 8.33 5.99
C THR A 97 19.74 8.95 4.80
N LYS A 98 20.17 8.13 3.82
CA LYS A 98 20.80 8.60 2.57
C LYS A 98 19.93 9.62 1.82
N ASN A 99 18.65 9.32 1.65
CA ASN A 99 17.73 10.17 0.90
C ASN A 99 17.41 11.49 1.63
N ASN A 100 17.42 11.48 2.96
CA ASN A 100 17.08 12.64 3.78
C ASN A 100 18.30 13.47 4.21
N VAL A 101 19.53 13.11 3.82
CA VAL A 101 20.75 13.87 4.18
C VAL A 101 20.67 15.30 3.68
N SER A 102 20.23 15.51 2.44
CA SER A 102 20.11 16.83 1.81
C SER A 102 18.80 17.55 2.13
N CYS A 103 17.87 16.89 2.84
CA CYS A 103 16.58 17.44 3.17
C CYS A 103 16.58 18.10 4.54
N ASP A 104 15.88 19.23 4.64
CA ASP A 104 15.59 19.88 5.91
C ASP A 104 14.93 18.90 6.90
N PRO A 105 15.27 18.93 8.20
CA PRO A 105 14.67 18.06 9.21
C PRO A 105 13.13 18.00 9.20
N CYS A 106 12.45 19.10 8.89
CA CYS A 106 10.99 19.16 8.78
C CYS A 106 10.44 18.57 7.46
N GLY A 107 11.26 18.47 6.43
CA GLY A 107 10.88 17.94 5.10
C GLY A 107 11.15 16.45 4.90
N ARG A 108 11.74 15.77 5.90
CA ARG A 108 12.16 14.37 5.77
C ARG A 108 10.98 13.42 5.59
N ARG A 109 11.11 12.49 4.64
CA ARG A 109 10.12 11.45 4.37
C ARG A 109 10.67 10.09 4.77
N TYR A 110 9.81 9.28 5.37
CA TYR A 110 10.17 7.95 5.85
C TYR A 110 9.27 6.91 5.18
N VAL A 111 9.84 5.74 4.89
CA VAL A 111 9.11 4.57 4.39
C VAL A 111 8.28 3.95 5.52
N ASP A 112 7.13 3.36 5.20
CA ASP A 112 6.17 2.86 6.19
C ASP A 112 6.77 1.82 7.14
N VAL A 113 7.67 0.95 6.65
CA VAL A 113 8.42 -0.02 7.48
C VAL A 113 9.21 0.68 8.60
N VAL A 114 9.81 1.85 8.31
CA VAL A 114 10.54 2.65 9.32
C VAL A 114 9.56 3.36 10.25
N LYS A 115 8.41 3.82 9.74
CA LYS A 115 7.36 4.42 10.58
C LYS A 115 6.81 3.43 11.59
N GLU A 116 6.53 2.21 11.15
CA GLU A 116 6.03 1.12 11.98
C GLU A 116 7.06 0.76 13.05
N PHE A 117 8.32 0.52 12.68
CA PHE A 117 9.40 0.26 13.63
C PHE A 117 9.53 1.38 14.68
N ALA A 118 9.58 2.65 14.23
CA ALA A 118 9.73 3.79 15.13
C ALA A 118 8.53 3.96 16.07
N THR A 119 7.31 3.78 15.57
CA THR A 119 6.08 3.89 16.36
C THR A 119 6.00 2.78 17.39
N THR A 120 6.30 1.55 16.99
CA THR A 120 6.31 0.37 17.87
C THR A 120 7.35 0.49 18.97
N LEU A 121 8.59 0.90 18.63
CA LEU A 121 9.64 1.08 19.64
C LEU A 121 9.29 2.18 20.65
N ASN A 122 8.76 3.31 20.18
CA ASN A 122 8.33 4.40 21.04
C ASN A 122 7.11 4.04 21.91
N TYR A 123 6.22 3.19 21.41
CA TYR A 123 5.08 2.65 22.17
C TYR A 123 5.57 1.78 23.33
N TYR A 124 6.53 0.88 23.11
CA TYR A 124 7.08 0.03 24.17
C TYR A 124 7.92 0.81 25.18
N SER A 125 8.78 1.73 24.72
CA SER A 125 9.61 2.53 25.61
C SER A 125 10.12 3.81 24.92
N PRO A 126 9.59 4.99 25.32
CA PRO A 126 10.10 6.27 24.82
C PRO A 126 11.59 6.48 25.14
N LYS A 127 12.06 5.98 26.29
CA LYS A 127 13.48 6.06 26.69
C LYS A 127 14.36 5.20 25.78
N ALA A 128 13.93 3.98 25.46
CA ALA A 128 14.66 3.13 24.53
C ALA A 128 14.69 3.75 23.13
N TYR A 129 13.57 4.36 22.71
CA TYR A 129 13.50 5.09 21.45
C TYR A 129 14.50 6.25 21.38
N GLU A 130 14.58 7.08 22.44
CA GLU A 130 15.55 8.18 22.52
C GLU A 130 16.99 7.68 22.48
N TYR A 131 17.29 6.59 23.19
CA TYR A 131 18.61 5.96 23.15
C TYR A 131 18.97 5.49 21.74
N VAL A 132 18.10 4.72 21.09
CA VAL A 132 18.35 4.23 19.73
C VAL A 132 18.46 5.39 18.74
N ARG A 133 17.65 6.44 18.89
CA ARG A 133 17.71 7.66 18.07
C ARG A 133 19.04 8.41 18.20
N SER A 134 19.75 8.28 19.32
CA SER A 134 21.09 8.85 19.48
C SER A 134 22.15 8.14 18.65
N ILE A 135 21.92 6.87 18.31
CA ILE A 135 22.85 6.00 17.57
C ILE A 135 22.51 6.00 16.08
N ILE A 136 21.23 5.88 15.75
CA ILE A 136 20.75 5.81 14.37
C ILE A 136 19.74 6.92 14.07
N PRO A 137 19.69 7.45 12.83
CA PRO A 137 18.85 8.60 12.53
C PRO A 137 17.40 8.13 12.35
N LEU A 138 16.64 8.23 13.44
CA LEU A 138 15.21 7.94 13.49
C LEU A 138 14.36 9.21 13.40
N PRO A 139 13.06 9.09 13.06
CA PRO A 139 12.12 10.20 13.07
C PRO A 139 12.14 11.02 14.37
N HIS A 140 11.61 12.24 14.33
CA HIS A 140 11.41 12.99 15.56
C HIS A 140 10.17 12.45 16.31
N PRO A 141 10.15 12.38 17.67
CA PRO A 141 8.97 11.95 18.42
C PRO A 141 7.68 12.73 18.10
N SER A 142 7.80 14.02 17.74
CA SER A 142 6.64 14.81 17.27
C SER A 142 6.03 14.25 15.98
N LEU A 143 6.84 13.67 15.10
CA LEU A 143 6.38 13.02 13.88
C LEU A 143 5.63 11.73 14.21
N ILE A 144 6.14 10.94 15.17
CA ILE A 144 5.44 9.75 15.68
C ILE A 144 4.08 10.14 16.25
N ARG A 145 4.01 11.18 17.10
CA ARG A 145 2.73 11.68 17.62
C ARG A 145 1.77 12.10 16.51
N LYS A 146 2.29 12.71 15.43
CA LYS A 146 1.47 13.08 14.26
C LYS A 146 0.93 11.84 13.55
N TRP A 147 1.74 10.81 13.37
CA TRP A 147 1.30 9.54 12.77
C TRP A 147 0.26 8.83 13.63
N SER A 148 0.45 8.81 14.96
CA SER A 148 -0.51 8.22 15.90
C SER A 148 -1.81 9.03 16.03
N SER A 149 -1.77 10.34 15.78
CA SER A 149 -2.96 11.20 15.90
C SER A 149 -4.01 11.02 14.79
N VAL A 150 -3.75 10.15 13.81
CA VAL A 150 -4.70 9.82 12.74
C VAL A 150 -5.81 8.89 13.25
N VAL A 151 -5.55 8.14 14.33
CA VAL A 151 -6.52 7.18 14.87
C VAL A 151 -7.57 7.91 15.71
N GLU A 152 -8.82 7.87 15.27
CA GLU A 152 -9.96 8.44 15.99
C GLU A 152 -10.35 7.53 17.17
N CYS A 153 -10.00 7.94 18.39
CA CYS A 153 -10.36 7.24 19.63
C CYS A 153 -11.62 7.82 20.27
N ASN A 154 -12.72 7.86 19.51
CA ASN A 154 -13.99 8.31 20.04
C ASN A 154 -14.63 7.27 20.98
N PRO A 155 -15.45 7.69 21.95
CA PRO A 155 -16.18 6.77 22.82
C PRO A 155 -17.03 5.78 22.02
N GLY A 156 -17.06 4.53 22.47
CA GLY A 156 -17.76 3.44 21.80
C GLY A 156 -16.82 2.33 21.35
N PHE A 157 -17.23 1.59 20.33
CA PHE A 157 -16.43 0.48 19.81
C PHE A 157 -15.50 0.91 18.67
N PHE A 158 -14.27 0.42 18.73
CA PHE A 158 -13.29 0.55 17.64
C PHE A 158 -13.65 -0.38 16.49
N LYS A 159 -13.97 0.19 15.33
CA LYS A 159 -14.34 -0.57 14.12
C LYS A 159 -13.16 -1.37 13.60
N GLU A 160 -11.96 -0.80 13.65
CA GLU A 160 -10.69 -1.38 13.21
C GLU A 160 -10.35 -2.66 13.99
N SER A 161 -10.69 -2.69 15.29
CA SER A 161 -10.52 -3.87 16.13
C SER A 161 -11.41 -5.01 15.65
N PHE A 162 -12.69 -4.73 15.35
CA PHE A 162 -13.60 -5.74 14.81
C PHE A 162 -13.23 -6.21 13.40
N GLU A 163 -12.72 -5.32 12.55
CA GLU A 163 -12.21 -5.71 11.23
C GLU A 163 -11.02 -6.67 11.33
N SER A 164 -10.10 -6.41 12.26
CA SER A 164 -8.97 -7.29 12.55
C SER A 164 -9.44 -8.64 13.08
N LEU A 165 -10.36 -8.66 14.04
CA LEU A 165 -10.96 -9.89 14.56
C LEU A 165 -11.67 -10.70 13.47
N LYS A 166 -12.37 -10.04 12.55
CA LYS A 166 -13.03 -10.68 11.40
C LYS A 166 -12.02 -11.38 10.49
N LYS A 167 -10.86 -10.75 10.22
CA LYS A 167 -9.79 -11.36 9.41
C LYS A 167 -9.21 -12.59 10.10
N GLU A 168 -8.93 -12.50 11.40
CA GLU A 168 -8.42 -13.63 12.19
C GLU A 168 -9.42 -14.80 12.26
N ALA A 169 -10.70 -14.50 12.48
CA ALA A 169 -11.76 -15.52 12.51
C ALA A 169 -11.99 -16.22 11.16
N LEU A 170 -11.66 -15.55 10.04
CA LEU A 170 -11.67 -16.14 8.70
C LEU A 170 -10.46 -17.06 8.51
N LEU A 171 -9.30 -16.67 9.02
CA LEU A 171 -8.04 -17.42 8.89
C LEU A 171 -8.02 -18.66 9.80
N SER A 172 -8.59 -18.56 11.00
CA SER A 172 -8.64 -19.62 12.01
C SER A 172 -10.09 -19.87 12.46
N PRO A 173 -10.87 -20.68 11.71
CA PRO A 173 -12.28 -20.91 12.01
C PRO A 173 -12.54 -21.56 13.38
N GLU A 174 -11.54 -22.26 13.91
CA GLU A 174 -11.58 -22.96 15.20
C GLU A 174 -11.44 -22.02 16.40
N LYS A 175 -11.00 -20.76 16.20
CA LYS A 175 -10.74 -19.78 17.26
C LYS A 175 -11.79 -18.66 17.28
N LYS A 176 -13.07 -19.02 17.19
CA LYS A 176 -14.18 -18.05 17.17
C LYS A 176 -14.79 -17.78 18.54
N ASP A 177 -14.63 -18.72 19.47
CA ASP A 177 -15.15 -18.57 20.82
C ASP A 177 -14.34 -17.51 21.57
N CYS A 178 -15.01 -16.50 22.10
CA CYS A 178 -14.39 -15.46 22.90
C CYS A 178 -15.25 -15.09 24.11
N CYS A 179 -14.59 -14.55 25.15
CA CYS A 179 -15.25 -14.00 26.33
C CYS A 179 -15.04 -12.49 26.35
N LEU A 180 -16.11 -11.72 26.55
CA LEU A 180 -16.04 -10.29 26.74
C LEU A 180 -15.97 -9.99 28.24
N ILE A 181 -14.83 -9.50 28.70
CA ILE A 181 -14.61 -9.07 30.08
C ILE A 181 -14.52 -7.54 30.09
N ILE A 182 -15.35 -6.90 30.91
CA ILE A 182 -15.39 -5.44 31.06
C ILE A 182 -15.08 -5.13 32.52
N ASP A 183 -14.13 -4.24 32.73
CA ASP A 183 -13.77 -3.72 34.06
C ASP A 183 -13.69 -2.19 34.01
N GLY A 184 -13.95 -1.54 35.14
CA GLY A 184 -13.96 -0.10 35.29
C GLY A 184 -12.71 0.40 36.03
N MET A 185 -12.03 1.39 35.47
CA MET A 185 -10.90 2.06 36.13
C MET A 185 -11.29 3.49 36.50
N ALA A 186 -11.05 3.89 37.76
CA ALA A 186 -11.26 5.26 38.18
C ALA A 186 -10.19 6.18 37.56
N ILE A 187 -10.62 7.21 36.83
CA ILE A 187 -9.75 8.22 36.23
C ILE A 187 -9.89 9.52 37.02
N LYS A 188 -8.81 10.32 37.07
CA LYS A 188 -8.83 11.65 37.68
C LYS A 188 -9.88 12.53 37.01
N LYS A 189 -10.77 13.12 37.80
CA LYS A 189 -11.77 14.09 37.33
C LYS A 189 -11.07 15.39 36.92
N GLN A 190 -11.04 15.68 35.64
CA GLN A 190 -10.47 16.91 35.09
C GLN A 190 -11.09 17.20 33.72
N THR A 191 -11.44 18.44 33.46
CA THR A 191 -11.86 18.91 32.13
C THR A 191 -10.66 19.56 31.43
N LEU A 192 -10.40 19.15 30.19
CA LEU A 192 -9.32 19.63 29.35
C LEU A 192 -9.90 20.21 28.06
N TRP A 193 -9.28 21.26 27.54
CA TRP A 193 -9.64 21.80 26.23
C TRP A 193 -8.79 21.12 25.15
N ASP A 194 -9.42 20.45 24.19
CA ASP A 194 -8.76 19.92 23.00
C ASP A 194 -8.89 20.90 21.85
N SER A 195 -7.82 21.67 21.61
CA SER A 195 -7.78 22.68 20.55
C SER A 195 -7.83 22.10 19.14
N LYS A 196 -7.58 20.80 18.94
CA LYS A 196 -7.65 20.19 17.60
C LYS A 196 -9.09 19.91 17.17
N ASN A 197 -9.92 19.48 18.10
CA ASN A 197 -11.31 19.09 17.86
C ASN A 197 -12.31 20.12 18.39
N ASP A 198 -11.82 21.28 18.84
CA ASP A 198 -12.61 22.40 19.37
C ASP A 198 -13.63 21.95 20.44
N LYS A 199 -13.21 21.06 21.34
CA LYS A 199 -14.11 20.42 22.31
C LYS A 199 -13.49 20.30 23.70
N TYR A 200 -14.34 20.37 24.71
CA TYR A 200 -13.97 20.00 26.08
C TYR A 200 -13.98 18.48 26.23
N VAL A 201 -12.87 17.93 26.74
CA VAL A 201 -12.65 16.51 27.02
C VAL A 201 -12.62 16.30 28.54
N GLY A 202 -13.03 15.13 29.01
CA GLY A 202 -12.97 14.75 30.43
C GLY A 202 -14.33 14.70 31.14
N PHE A 203 -15.41 15.03 30.43
CA PHE A 203 -16.75 14.62 30.83
C PHE A 203 -16.95 13.13 30.56
N VAL A 204 -17.86 12.51 31.32
CA VAL A 204 -18.23 11.13 31.09
C VAL A 204 -19.14 11.08 29.86
N ASP A 205 -18.63 10.52 28.78
CA ASP A 205 -19.38 10.25 27.56
C ASP A 205 -19.52 8.74 27.39
N TYR A 206 -20.76 8.26 27.46
CA TYR A 206 -21.09 6.84 27.30
C TYR A 206 -21.34 6.46 25.83
N GLY A 207 -21.13 7.37 24.87
CA GLY A 207 -21.37 7.13 23.45
C GLY A 207 -22.83 7.22 23.03
N TYR A 208 -23.71 7.77 23.88
CA TYR A 208 -25.10 8.07 23.51
C TYR A 208 -25.16 9.42 22.79
N SER A 209 -24.89 9.43 21.49
CA SER A 209 -25.19 10.60 20.67
C SER A 209 -26.71 10.72 20.47
N TYR A 210 -27.39 11.45 21.36
CA TYR A 210 -28.60 12.16 20.96
C TYR A 210 -28.15 13.36 20.13
N THR A 211 -28.36 13.30 18.81
CA THR A 211 -28.44 14.50 17.99
C THR A 211 -29.61 15.32 18.50
N TYR A 212 -29.35 16.36 19.30
CA TYR A 212 -30.34 17.42 19.48
C TYR A 212 -30.41 18.18 18.15
N GLN A 213 -31.50 17.93 17.41
CA GLN A 213 -31.99 18.84 16.37
C GLN A 213 -32.47 20.14 17.00
#